data_AF-A0A246PTS8-F1
#
_entry.id   AF-A0A246PTS8-F1
#
_cell.length_a   1.000
_cell.length_b   1.000
_cell.length_c   1.000
_cell.angle_alpha   90.00
_cell.angle_beta   90.00
_cell.angle_gamma   90.00
#
_symmetry.space_group_name_H-M   'P 1'
#
loop_
_entity.id
_entity.type
_entity.pdbx_description
1 polymer ?
#
loop_
_entity_poly.entity_id
_entity_poly.type
_entity_poly.pdbx_seq_one_letter_code
_entity_poly.pdbx_strand_id
1 'polypeptide(L)'
;MEKVLDTFKNRLGKSVGSLIVIIIGIVAIFGFQEIRIETVKGFYSSIFNGRGSLDMMWTLAINLLSLVFNIVMIWLWLKDILKDNYEDMDPTTVRVVSIIVAMIHVIFSLMFITYVFSNLLGIVVGILIFAVIIWVLYLGVKRRRNKDRK
;
A
#
# COMPACT_ATOMS: atom_id res chain seq x y z
N MET A 1 -23.94 0.32 -11.89
CA MET A 1 -22.98 1.45 -11.96
C MET A 1 -23.23 2.44 -10.83
N GLU A 2 -24.48 2.89 -10.62
CA GLU A 2 -24.87 3.79 -9.53
C GLU A 2 -24.42 3.33 -8.13
N LYS A 3 -24.72 2.08 -7.75
CA LYS A 3 -24.31 1.51 -6.45
C LYS A 3 -22.79 1.51 -6.20
N VAL A 4 -22.00 1.38 -7.26
CA VAL A 4 -20.52 1.45 -7.18
C VAL A 4 -20.08 2.89 -6.98
N LEU A 5 -20.65 3.82 -7.74
CA LEU A 5 -20.42 5.26 -7.61
C LEU A 5 -20.82 5.77 -6.21
N ASP A 6 -21.92 5.28 -5.66
CA ASP A 6 -22.38 5.63 -4.31
C ASP A 6 -21.40 5.16 -3.24
N THR A 7 -20.73 4.02 -3.46
CA THR A 7 -19.66 3.55 -2.55
C THR A 7 -18.50 4.54 -2.50
N PHE A 8 -18.12 5.14 -3.63
CA PHE A 8 -17.06 6.15 -3.68
C PHE A 8 -17.53 7.50 -3.13
N LYS A 9 -18.77 7.93 -3.43
CA LYS A 9 -19.36 9.17 -2.92
C LYS A 9 -19.50 9.16 -1.40
N ASN A 10 -19.91 8.05 -0.82
CA ASN A 10 -20.07 7.93 0.63
C ASN A 10 -18.73 7.70 1.36
N ARG A 11 -17.62 7.55 0.62
CA ARG A 11 -16.26 7.37 1.16
C ARG A 11 -15.25 8.33 0.55
N LEU A 12 -15.70 9.53 0.18
CA LEU A 12 -14.92 10.53 -0.55
C LEU A 12 -13.48 10.68 -0.04
N GLY A 13 -13.27 10.79 1.28
CA GLY A 13 -11.93 10.90 1.85
C GLY A 13 -11.01 9.72 1.53
N LYS A 14 -11.50 8.47 1.66
CA LYS A 14 -10.72 7.27 1.33
C LYS A 14 -10.52 7.13 -0.17
N SER A 15 -11.54 7.43 -0.96
CA SER A 15 -11.53 7.31 -2.41
C SER A 15 -10.58 8.32 -3.06
N VAL A 16 -10.65 9.59 -2.65
CA VAL A 16 -9.72 10.64 -3.07
C VAL A 16 -8.31 10.34 -2.57
N GLY A 17 -8.16 9.88 -1.32
CA GLY A 17 -6.88 9.44 -0.79
C GLY A 17 -6.23 8.33 -1.63
N SER A 18 -7.00 7.30 -2.00
CA SER A 18 -6.54 6.23 -2.88
C SER A 18 -6.09 6.76 -4.23
N LEU A 19 -6.87 7.65 -4.83
CA LEU A 19 -6.54 8.26 -6.11
C LEU A 19 -5.22 9.04 -6.03
N ILE A 20 -5.03 9.86 -5.00
CA ILE A 20 -3.79 10.61 -4.78
C ILE A 20 -2.60 9.65 -4.61
N VAL A 21 -2.74 8.61 -3.80
CA VAL A 21 -1.68 7.62 -3.59
C VAL A 21 -1.33 6.87 -4.88
N ILE A 22 -2.31 6.57 -5.73
CA ILE A 22 -2.07 5.98 -7.05
C ILE A 22 -1.32 6.96 -7.96
N ILE A 23 -1.73 8.23 -8.01
CA ILE A 23 -1.06 9.25 -8.83
C ILE A 23 0.40 9.43 -8.39
N ILE A 24 0.64 9.59 -7.09
CA ILE A 24 2.00 9.67 -6.53
C ILE A 24 2.78 8.41 -6.86
N GLY A 25 2.15 7.24 -6.73
CA GLY A 25 2.77 5.96 -7.06
C GLY A 25 3.20 5.86 -8.52
N ILE A 26 2.34 6.30 -9.44
CA ILE A 26 2.65 6.35 -10.88
C ILE A 26 3.83 7.31 -11.14
N VAL A 27 3.80 8.51 -10.57
CA VAL A 27 4.88 9.49 -10.70
C VAL A 27 6.20 8.94 -10.12
N ALA A 28 6.13 8.23 -8.99
CA ALA A 28 7.29 7.58 -8.39
C ALA A 28 7.89 6.49 -9.30
N ILE A 29 7.03 5.66 -9.91
CA ILE A 29 7.46 4.60 -10.82
C ILE A 29 8.14 5.20 -12.06
N PHE A 30 7.53 6.17 -12.72
CA PHE A 30 8.09 6.75 -13.94
C PHE A 30 9.26 7.71 -13.69
N GLY A 31 9.20 8.53 -12.64
CA GLY A 31 10.22 9.57 -12.41
C GLY A 31 11.43 9.12 -11.60
N PHE A 32 11.27 8.12 -10.73
CA PHE A 32 12.30 7.78 -9.74
C PHE A 32 12.78 6.33 -9.86
N GLN A 33 11.95 5.39 -10.31
CA GLN A 33 12.40 4.00 -10.50
C GLN A 33 13.29 3.79 -11.72
N GLU A 34 13.44 4.78 -12.61
CA GLU A 34 14.43 4.73 -13.69
C GLU A 34 15.87 4.70 -13.17
N ILE A 35 16.12 5.34 -12.03
CA ILE A 35 17.43 5.31 -11.36
C ILE A 35 17.56 3.92 -10.71
N ARG A 36 18.31 3.02 -11.35
CA ARG A 36 18.58 1.69 -10.80
C ARG A 36 19.47 1.80 -9.57
N ILE A 37 18.87 1.76 -8.38
CA ILE A 37 19.61 1.56 -7.14
C ILE A 37 20.01 0.10 -7.09
N GLU A 38 21.32 -0.18 -7.20
CA GLU A 38 21.86 -1.53 -7.04
C GLU A 38 21.70 -1.98 -5.57
N THR A 39 20.49 -2.43 -5.23
CA THR A 39 20.11 -3.16 -4.02
C THR A 39 20.20 -2.38 -2.70
N VAL A 40 19.55 -2.93 -1.66
CA VAL A 40 19.73 -2.53 -0.25
C VAL A 40 21.20 -2.50 0.18
N LYS A 41 22.08 -3.29 -0.46
CA LYS A 41 23.53 -3.28 -0.22
C LYS A 41 24.19 -2.00 -0.75
N GLY A 42 23.81 -1.53 -1.94
CA GLY A 42 24.24 -0.25 -2.48
C GLY A 42 23.79 0.91 -1.59
N PHE A 43 22.58 0.81 -1.03
CA PHE A 43 22.04 1.79 -0.08
C PHE A 43 22.81 1.86 1.26
N TYR A 44 23.04 0.72 1.92
CA TYR A 44 23.83 0.68 3.15
C TYR A 44 25.24 1.22 2.91
N SER A 45 25.87 0.80 1.81
CA SER A 45 27.19 1.31 1.43
C SER A 45 27.17 2.82 1.14
N SER A 46 26.17 3.34 0.43
CA SER A 46 26.12 4.74 0.04
C SER A 46 25.82 5.70 1.19
N ILE A 47 24.97 5.30 2.14
CA ILE A 47 24.66 6.12 3.33
C ILE A 47 25.80 6.08 4.34
N PHE A 48 26.33 4.89 4.66
CA PHE A 48 27.35 4.77 5.69
C PHE A 48 28.74 5.16 5.19
N ASN A 49 29.03 5.04 3.89
CA ASN A 49 30.32 5.44 3.33
C ASN A 49 30.31 6.86 2.71
N GLY A 50 29.24 7.64 2.89
CA GLY A 50 29.17 9.06 2.52
C GLY A 50 29.30 9.35 1.01
N ARG A 51 29.13 8.34 0.14
CA ARG A 51 29.27 8.45 -1.32
C ARG A 51 27.93 8.45 -2.09
N GLY A 52 26.80 8.45 -1.39
CA GLY A 52 25.49 8.48 -2.05
C GLY A 52 25.21 9.84 -2.70
N SER A 53 24.85 9.84 -3.98
CA SER A 53 24.31 11.05 -4.61
C SER A 53 22.97 11.41 -3.98
N LEU A 54 22.69 12.70 -3.83
CA LEU A 54 21.47 13.23 -3.21
C LEU A 54 20.20 12.70 -3.93
N ASP A 55 20.31 12.51 -5.25
CA ASP A 55 19.26 11.95 -6.11
C ASP A 55 18.93 10.50 -5.74
N MET A 56 19.93 9.66 -5.43
CA MET A 56 19.71 8.26 -5.05
C MET A 56 18.96 8.15 -3.71
N MET A 57 19.26 9.06 -2.78
CA MET A 57 18.58 9.12 -1.49
C MET A 57 17.12 9.57 -1.63
N TRP A 58 16.85 10.58 -2.47
CA TRP A 58 15.49 11.07 -2.75
C TRP A 58 14.64 10.01 -3.45
N THR A 59 15.21 9.33 -4.44
CA THR A 59 14.57 8.22 -5.13
C THR A 59 14.13 7.14 -4.15
N LEU A 60 15.01 6.71 -3.25
CA LEU A 60 14.64 5.69 -2.27
C LEU A 60 13.57 6.20 -1.30
N ALA A 61 13.71 7.44 -0.80
CA ALA A 61 12.76 8.03 0.12
C ALA A 61 11.34 8.07 -0.48
N ILE A 62 11.21 8.47 -1.75
CA ILE A 62 9.92 8.45 -2.46
C ILE A 62 9.38 7.04 -2.60
N ASN A 63 10.21 6.07 -2.97
CA ASN A 63 9.76 4.70 -3.17
C ASN A 63 9.30 4.05 -1.85
N LEU A 64 10.03 4.28 -0.75
CA LEU A 64 9.64 3.82 0.58
C LEU A 64 8.37 4.53 1.08
N LEU A 65 8.27 5.84 0.90
CA LEU A 65 7.08 6.61 1.28
C LEU A 65 5.85 6.13 0.49
N SER A 66 6.02 5.88 -0.81
CA SER A 66 4.97 5.36 -1.69
C SER A 66 4.53 3.96 -1.28
N LEU A 67 5.47 3.10 -0.87
CA LEU A 67 5.16 1.80 -0.28
C LEU A 67 4.33 1.93 1.00
N VAL A 68 4.74 2.81 1.93
CA VAL A 68 4.01 3.05 3.18
C VAL A 68 2.59 3.55 2.92
N PHE A 69 2.42 4.51 2.01
CA PHE A 69 1.08 5.00 1.67
C PHE A 69 0.19 3.92 1.06
N ASN A 70 0.73 3.05 0.20
CA ASN A 70 -0.06 1.92 -0.32
C ASN A 70 -0.47 0.95 0.81
N ILE A 71 0.42 0.63 1.75
CA ILE A 71 0.09 -0.20 2.93
C ILE A 71 -1.03 0.44 3.77
N VAL A 72 -0.97 1.76 4.00
CA VAL A 72 -2.02 2.49 4.72
C VAL A 72 -3.35 2.43 3.97
N MET A 73 -3.36 2.56 2.64
CA MET A 73 -4.59 2.46 1.87
C MET A 73 -5.17 1.03 1.91
N ILE A 74 -4.34 0.00 1.78
CA ILE A 74 -4.77 -1.40 1.95
C ILE A 74 -5.46 -1.59 3.30
N TRP A 75 -4.88 -1.03 4.37
CA TRP A 75 -5.45 -1.08 5.70
C TRP A 75 -6.84 -0.43 5.79
N LEU A 76 -7.00 0.76 5.21
CA LEU A 76 -8.25 1.51 5.26
C LEU A 76 -9.39 0.83 4.50
N TRP A 77 -9.08 0.15 3.39
CA TRP A 77 -10.04 -0.61 2.59
C TRP A 77 -10.33 -2.00 3.17
N LEU A 78 -9.35 -2.68 3.76
CA LEU A 78 -9.57 -3.96 4.47
C LEU A 78 -10.58 -3.83 5.62
N LYS A 79 -10.62 -2.69 6.31
CA LYS A 79 -11.62 -2.43 7.36
C LYS A 79 -13.05 -2.47 6.83
N ASP A 80 -13.27 -2.03 5.59
CA ASP A 80 -14.60 -1.98 4.99
C ASP A 80 -15.05 -3.37 4.49
N ILE A 81 -14.11 -4.24 4.14
CA ILE A 81 -14.43 -5.65 3.82
C ILE A 81 -15.02 -6.36 5.04
N LEU A 82 -14.51 -6.04 6.22
CA LEU A 82 -14.84 -6.72 7.48
C LEU A 82 -15.99 -6.06 8.25
N LYS A 83 -16.56 -4.96 7.76
CA LYS A 83 -17.73 -4.31 8.36
C LYS A 83 -19.01 -5.05 7.91
N ASP A 84 -19.87 -5.36 8.87
CA ASP A 84 -21.09 -6.14 8.63
C ASP A 84 -22.35 -5.28 8.47
N ASN A 85 -22.38 -4.08 9.06
CA ASN A 85 -23.54 -3.20 9.01
C ASN A 85 -23.21 -1.94 8.21
N TYR A 86 -23.81 -1.85 7.03
CA TYR A 86 -23.92 -0.60 6.27
C TYR A 86 -25.40 -0.24 6.30
N GLU A 87 -25.76 0.81 7.04
CA GLU A 87 -27.16 1.23 7.22
C GLU A 87 -27.74 1.77 5.90
N ASP A 88 -26.89 2.42 5.08
CA ASP A 88 -27.35 3.16 3.89
C ASP A 88 -26.89 2.57 2.55
N MET A 89 -26.20 1.43 2.55
CA MET A 89 -25.57 0.87 1.33
C MET A 89 -25.60 -0.65 1.29
N ASP A 90 -25.71 -1.21 0.08
CA ASP A 90 -25.57 -2.66 -0.14
C ASP A 90 -24.18 -3.14 0.36
N PRO A 91 -24.14 -3.96 1.42
CA PRO A 91 -22.88 -4.44 2.01
C PRO A 91 -22.03 -5.22 1.01
N THR A 92 -22.68 -5.90 0.07
CA THR A 92 -21.99 -6.74 -0.91
C THR A 92 -21.20 -5.88 -1.88
N THR A 93 -21.82 -4.85 -2.46
CA THR A 93 -21.15 -3.91 -3.36
C THR A 93 -19.97 -3.20 -2.68
N VAL A 94 -20.15 -2.74 -1.44
CA VAL A 94 -19.07 -2.05 -0.70
C VAL A 94 -17.87 -2.98 -0.48
N ARG A 95 -18.12 -4.24 -0.12
CA ARG A 95 -17.05 -5.24 0.07
C ARG A 95 -16.30 -5.51 -1.23
N VAL A 96 -17.01 -5.72 -2.33
CA VAL A 96 -16.40 -5.97 -3.65
C VAL A 96 -15.53 -4.80 -4.08
N VAL A 97 -16.04 -3.57 -4.00
CA VAL A 97 -15.26 -2.36 -4.33
C VAL A 97 -14.03 -2.25 -3.44
N SER A 98 -14.18 -2.49 -2.14
CA SER A 98 -13.07 -2.42 -1.19
C SER A 98 -11.99 -3.47 -1.47
N ILE A 99 -12.37 -4.69 -1.86
CA ILE A 99 -11.43 -5.75 -2.29
C ILE A 99 -10.66 -5.31 -3.53
N ILE A 100 -11.36 -4.81 -4.55
CA ILE A 100 -10.73 -4.38 -5.81
C ILE A 100 -9.72 -3.26 -5.54
N VAL A 101 -10.10 -2.23 -4.78
CA VAL A 101 -9.21 -1.11 -4.49
C VAL A 101 -8.03 -1.54 -3.61
N ALA A 102 -8.25 -2.41 -2.62
CA ALA A 102 -7.16 -2.98 -1.82
C ALA A 102 -6.18 -3.79 -2.69
N MET A 103 -6.68 -4.60 -3.63
CA MET A 103 -5.84 -5.36 -4.56
C MET A 103 -4.99 -4.44 -5.44
N ILE A 104 -5.53 -3.33 -5.94
CA ILE A 104 -4.76 -2.34 -6.70
C ILE A 104 -3.58 -1.84 -5.87
N HIS A 105 -3.80 -1.44 -4.61
CA HIS A 105 -2.72 -0.98 -3.74
C HIS A 105 -1.72 -2.10 -3.37
N VAL A 106 -2.15 -3.36 -3.31
CA VAL A 106 -1.23 -4.50 -3.14
C VAL A 106 -0.30 -4.62 -4.35
N ILE A 107 -0.83 -4.50 -5.58
CA ILE A 107 -0.02 -4.56 -6.81
C ILE A 107 1.03 -3.44 -6.80
N PHE A 108 0.63 -2.20 -6.51
CA PHE A 108 1.58 -1.09 -6.39
C PHE A 108 2.63 -1.35 -5.29
N SER A 109 2.23 -1.87 -4.13
CA SER A 109 3.17 -2.23 -3.06
C SER A 109 4.22 -3.24 -3.52
N LEU A 110 3.81 -4.26 -4.28
CA LEU A 110 4.73 -5.26 -4.82
C LEU A 110 5.71 -4.67 -5.82
N MET A 111 5.29 -3.70 -6.65
CA MET A 111 6.19 -2.98 -7.55
C MET A 111 7.27 -2.22 -6.76
N PHE A 112 6.87 -1.49 -5.71
CA PHE A 112 7.83 -0.78 -4.84
C PHE A 112 8.75 -1.73 -4.07
N ILE A 113 8.24 -2.85 -3.57
CA ILE A 113 9.06 -3.88 -2.91
C ILE A 113 10.09 -4.45 -3.88
N THR A 114 9.66 -4.83 -5.09
CA THR A 114 10.57 -5.39 -6.10
C THR A 114 11.66 -4.40 -6.48
N TYR A 115 11.32 -3.12 -6.59
CA TYR A 115 12.28 -2.07 -6.86
C TYR A 115 13.27 -1.85 -5.71
N VAL A 116 12.78 -1.64 -4.48
CA VAL A 116 13.61 -1.40 -3.29
C VAL A 116 14.52 -2.60 -2.99
N PHE A 117 13.98 -3.80 -3.17
CA PHE A 117 14.67 -5.04 -2.87
C PHE A 117 15.02 -5.79 -4.16
N SER A 118 15.85 -5.22 -5.02
CA SER A 118 16.14 -5.79 -6.35
C SER A 118 16.95 -7.12 -6.38
N ASN A 119 17.47 -7.60 -5.24
CA ASN A 119 18.08 -8.94 -5.14
C ASN A 119 16.99 -9.98 -4.81
N LEU A 120 17.00 -11.15 -5.45
CA LEU A 120 16.06 -12.27 -5.21
C LEU A 120 15.82 -12.56 -3.73
N LEU A 121 16.88 -12.60 -2.91
CA LEU A 121 16.76 -12.77 -1.45
C LEU A 121 16.05 -11.59 -0.78
N GLY A 122 16.35 -10.37 -1.21
CA GLY A 122 15.68 -9.16 -0.75
C GLY A 122 14.19 -9.15 -1.12
N ILE A 123 13.84 -9.54 -2.35
CA ILE A 123 12.44 -9.64 -2.79
C ILE A 123 11.69 -10.60 -1.89
N VAL A 124 12.23 -11.80 -1.66
CA VAL A 124 11.61 -12.83 -0.82
C VAL A 124 11.39 -12.30 0.60
N VAL A 125 12.41 -11.68 1.20
CA VAL A 125 12.32 -11.09 2.54
C VAL A 125 11.30 -9.95 2.58
N GLY A 126 11.30 -9.06 1.58
CA GLY A 126 10.35 -7.95 1.48
C GLY A 126 8.90 -8.41 1.36
N ILE A 127 8.64 -9.44 0.54
CA ILE A 127 7.32 -10.06 0.40
C ILE A 127 6.89 -10.73 1.71
N LEU A 128 7.79 -11.44 2.39
CA LEU A 128 7.48 -12.08 3.68
C LEU A 128 7.11 -11.04 4.75
N ILE A 129 7.89 -9.95 4.87
CA ILE A 129 7.58 -8.84 5.79
C ILE A 129 6.23 -8.22 5.42
N PHE A 130 5.99 -7.97 4.14
CA PHE A 130 4.71 -7.43 3.67
C PHE A 130 3.55 -8.35 4.03
N ALA A 131 3.66 -9.65 3.79
CA ALA A 131 2.63 -10.64 4.14
C ALA A 131 2.36 -10.66 5.65
N VAL A 132 3.40 -10.61 6.48
CA VAL A 132 3.27 -10.52 7.95
C VAL A 132 2.55 -9.24 8.36
N ILE A 133 2.91 -8.09 7.78
CA ILE A 133 2.22 -6.81 8.05
C ILE A 133 0.74 -6.93 7.71
N ILE A 134 0.40 -7.40 6.51
CA ILE A 134 -0.99 -7.58 6.08
C ILE A 134 -1.74 -8.55 7.01
N TRP A 135 -1.10 -9.62 7.45
CA TRP A 135 -1.68 -10.59 8.40
C TRP A 135 -1.96 -9.96 9.78
N VAL A 136 -0.98 -9.25 10.35
CA VAL A 136 -1.13 -8.56 11.65
C VAL A 136 -2.23 -7.51 11.58
N LEU A 137 -2.25 -6.75 10.49
CA LEU A 137 -3.33 -5.82 10.18
C LEU A 137 -4.67 -6.58 10.18
N TYR A 138 -4.83 -7.59 9.33
CA TYR A 138 -6.06 -8.37 9.24
C TYR A 138 -6.55 -8.88 10.62
N LEU A 139 -5.65 -9.45 11.43
CA LEU A 139 -5.96 -9.88 12.80
C LEU A 139 -6.38 -8.72 13.70
N GLY A 140 -5.73 -7.56 13.59
CA GLY A 140 -6.07 -6.36 14.34
C GLY A 140 -7.50 -5.87 14.08
N VAL A 141 -7.95 -5.87 12.82
CA VAL A 141 -9.35 -5.55 12.49
C VAL A 141 -10.30 -6.59 13.08
N LYS A 142 -10.00 -7.88 12.89
CA LYS A 142 -10.83 -8.98 13.39
C LYS A 142 -10.98 -8.92 14.92
N ARG A 143 -9.91 -8.60 15.65
CA ARG A 143 -9.91 -8.53 17.12
C ARG A 143 -10.75 -7.38 17.67
N ARG A 144 -10.70 -6.19 17.06
CA ARG A 144 -11.56 -5.06 17.47
C ARG A 144 -13.03 -5.41 17.33
N ARG A 145 -13.42 -5.98 16.19
CA ARG A 145 -14.80 -6.41 15.92
C ARG A 145 -15.33 -7.41 16.95
N ASN A 146 -14.51 -8.36 17.40
CA ASN A 146 -14.95 -9.34 18.40
C ASN A 146 -15.14 -8.73 19.80
N LYS A 147 -14.52 -7.58 20.10
CA LYS A 147 -14.76 -6.84 21.34
C LYS A 147 -16.06 -6.02 21.25
N ASP A 148 -16.34 -5.39 20.12
CA ASP A 148 -17.53 -4.55 19.92
C ASP A 148 -18.85 -5.35 19.89
N ARG A 149 -18.79 -6.69 19.81
CA ARG A 149 -19.94 -7.62 19.82
C ARG A 149 -20.25 -8.22 21.19
N LYS A 150 -19.40 -7.98 22.19
CA LYS A 150 -19.59 -8.43 23.58
C LYS A 150 -20.03 -7.27 24.44
#